data_AF-A0A0C2W3V6-F1
#
_entry.id   AF-A0A0C2W3V6-F1
#
_cell.length_a   1.000
_cell.length_b   1.000
_cell.length_c   1.000
_cell.angle_alpha   90.00
_cell.angle_beta   90.00
_cell.angle_gamma   90.00
#
_symmetry.space_group_name_H-M   'P 1'
#
loop_
_entity.id
_entity.type
_entity.pdbx_description
1 polymer ?
#
loop_
_entity_poly.entity_id
_entity_poly.type
_entity_poly.pdbx_seq_one_letter_code
_entity_poly.pdbx_strand_id
1 'polypeptide(L)' 'MAIVIRFVIYTVIYFVFSMLWDLALADQINWGPNAVQSVLFGFFFTMLMWYFELRRRKREEK' A
#
# COMPACT_ATOMS: atom_id res chain seq x y z
N MET A 1 -7.26 7.91 -12.58
CA MET A 1 -5.87 7.62 -12.15
C MET A 1 -5.62 6.14 -12.36
N ALA A 2 -4.64 5.76 -13.18
CA ALA A 2 -4.39 4.33 -13.46
C ALA A 2 -4.12 3.59 -12.14
N ILE A 3 -4.75 2.42 -11.95
CA ILE A 3 -4.60 1.56 -10.76
C ILE A 3 -3.11 1.35 -10.41
N VAL A 4 -2.25 1.25 -11.43
CA VAL A 4 -0.80 1.16 -11.31
C VAL A 4 -0.18 2.36 -10.58
N ILE A 5 -0.59 3.58 -10.90
CA ILE A 5 -0.06 4.80 -10.26
C ILE A 5 -0.46 4.83 -8.78
N ARG A 6 -1.71 4.45 -8.47
CA ARG A 6 -2.18 4.35 -7.07
C ARG A 6 -1.36 3.31 -6.31
N PHE A 7 -1.17 2.12 -6.89
CA PHE A 7 -0.34 1.06 -6.30
C PHE A 7 1.08 1.56 -5.99
N VAL A 8 1.76 2.17 -6.98
CA VAL A 8 3.14 2.66 -6.80
C VAL A 8 3.23 3.69 -5.68
N ILE A 9 2.30 4.65 -5.65
CA ILE A 9 2.28 5.69 -4.60
C ILE A 9 2.13 5.07 -3.22
N TYR A 10 1.15 4.17 -3.02
CA TYR A 10 0.91 3.57 -1.71
C TYR A 10 2.06 2.66 -1.26
N THR A 11 2.65 1.90 -2.18
CA THR A 11 3.83 1.08 -1.91
C THR A 11 5.02 1.93 -1.47
N VAL A 12 5.29 3.05 -2.15
CA VAL A 12 6.40 3.95 -1.79
C VAL A 12 6.16 4.63 -0.44
N ILE A 13 4.94 5.11 -0.18
CA ILE A 13 4.60 5.73 1.11
C ILE A 13 4.79 4.73 2.25
N TYR A 14 4.27 3.51 2.10
CA TYR A 14 4.40 2.48 3.13
C TYR A 14 5.86 2.08 3.35
N PHE A 15 6.66 1.99 2.28
CA PHE A 15 8.08 1.68 2.38
C PHE A 15 8.86 2.74 3.17
N VAL A 16 8.62 4.02 2.89
CA VAL A 16 9.25 5.11 3.64
C VAL A 16 8.82 5.05 5.11
N PHE A 17 7.53 4.82 5.36
CA PHE A 17 7.00 4.68 6.71
C PHE A 17 7.63 3.52 7.47
N SER A 18 7.75 2.33 6.87
CA SER A 18 8.34 1.17 7.53
C SER A 18 9.83 1.37 7.82
N MET A 19 10.57 2.05 6.94
CA MET A 19 11.96 2.40 7.22
C MET A 19 12.10 3.39 8.38
N LEU A 20 11.24 4.41 8.45
CA LEU A 20 11.25 5.36 9.57
C LEU A 20 10.84 4.68 10.88
N TRP A 21 9.91 3.73 10.81
CA TRP A 21 9.45 2.95 11.95
C TRP A 21 10.54 2.02 12.49
N ASP A 22 11.24 1.32 11.59
CA ASP A 22 12.40 0.48 11.93
C ASP A 22 13.51 1.30 12.59
N LEU A 23 13.82 2.47 12.02
CA LEU A 23 14.79 3.38 12.60
C LEU A 23 14.37 3.85 14.00
N ALA A 24 13.09 4.16 14.19
CA ALA A 24 12.58 4.64 15.48
C ALA A 24 12.53 3.55 16.57
N LEU A 25 12.36 2.27 16.21
CA LEU A 25 12.19 1.19 17.18
C LEU A 25 13.45 0.36 17.44
N ALA A 26 14.27 0.14 16.41
CA ALA A 26 15.35 -0.83 16.45
C ALA A 26 16.73 -0.21 16.18
N ASP A 27 16.81 1.11 15.91
CA ASP A 27 18.02 1.81 15.43
C ASP A 27 18.69 1.13 14.22
N GLN A 28 17.95 0.25 13.53
CA GLN A 28 18.44 -0.57 12.43
C GLN A 28 17.38 -0.62 11.33
N ILE A 29 17.80 -0.34 10.09
CA ILE A 29 16.90 -0.35 8.93
C ILE A 29 16.96 -1.72 8.23
N ASN A 30 15.84 -2.45 8.23
CA ASN A 30 15.72 -3.73 7.53
C ASN A 30 15.18 -3.56 6.11
N TRP A 31 16.04 -3.17 5.17
CA TRP A 31 15.68 -2.89 3.77
C TRP A 31 14.91 -4.01 3.07
N GLY A 32 15.38 -5.26 3.20
CA GLY A 32 14.78 -6.42 2.51
C GLY A 32 13.34 -6.71 2.97
N PRO A 33 13.12 -6.98 4.27
CA PRO A 33 11.79 -7.19 4.81
C PRO A 33 10.84 -6.02 4.53
N ASN A 34 11.31 -4.77 4.68
CA ASN A 34 10.48 -3.59 4.44
C ASN A 34 10.06 -3.44 2.98
N ALA A 35 10.92 -3.80 2.02
CA ALA A 35 10.58 -3.78 0.60
C ALA A 35 9.53 -4.84 0.25
N VAL A 36 9.64 -6.05 0.82
CA VAL A 36 8.64 -7.11 0.59
C VAL A 36 7.30 -6.72 1.23
N GLN A 37 7.33 -6.23 2.47
CA GLN A 37 6.12 -5.79 3.17
C GLN A 37 5.42 -4.64 2.45
N SER A 38 6.17 -3.68 1.89
CA SER A 38 5.58 -2.55 1.19
C SER A 38 4.89 -2.94 -0.11
N VAL A 39 5.48 -3.86 -0.88
CA VAL A 39 4.87 -4.40 -2.10
C VAL A 39 3.59 -5.19 -1.77
N LEU A 40 3.64 -6.04 -0.75
CA LEU A 40 2.47 -6.80 -0.30
C LEU A 40 1.36 -5.87 0.19
N PHE A 41 1.70 -4.88 1.01
CA PHE A 41 0.75 -3.87 1.49
C PHE A 41 0.11 -3.12 0.33
N GLY A 42 0.90 -2.63 -0.63
CA GLY A 42 0.40 -1.95 -1.82
C GLY A 42 -0.57 -2.82 -2.62
N PHE A 43 -0.30 -4.12 -2.73
CA PHE A 43 -1.14 -5.07 -3.45
C PHE A 43 -2.49 -5.26 -2.75
N PHE A 44 -2.47 -5.56 -1.45
CA PHE A 44 -3.69 -5.70 -0.66
C PHE A 44 -4.53 -4.43 -0.63
N PHE A 45 -3.87 -3.27 -0.45
CA PHE A 45 -4.55 -1.98 -0.42
C PHE A 45 -5.21 -1.66 -1.76
N THR A 46 -4.53 -1.96 -2.87
CA THR A 46 -5.09 -1.77 -4.22
C THR A 46 -6.29 -2.69 -4.47
N MET A 47 -6.23 -3.95 -4.05
CA MET A 47 -7.39 -4.87 -4.12
C MET A 47 -8.57 -4.38 -3.28
N LEU A 48 -8.30 -3.89 -2.07
CA LEU A 48 -9.32 -3.35 -1.17
C LEU A 48 -10.03 -2.14 -1.79
N MET A 49 -9.25 -1.19 -2.33
CA MET A 49 -9.79 -0.01 -3.02
C MET A 49 -10.60 -0.39 -4.25
N TRP A 50 -10.13 -1.38 -5.02
CA TRP A 50 -10.88 -1.92 -6.16
C TRP A 50 -12.22 -2.51 -5.71
N TYR A 51 -12.23 -3.29 -4.64
CA TYR A 51 -13.45 -3.87 -4.09
C TYR A 51 -14.46 -2.80 -3.68
N PHE A 52 -14.01 -1.74 -3.00
CA PHE A 52 -14.88 -0.61 -2.66
C PHE A 52 -15.38 0.16 -3.88
N GLU A 53 -14.54 0.37 -4.90
CA GLU A 53 -14.93 1.01 -6.15
C GLU A 53 -16.03 0.20 -6.86
N LEU A 54 -15.90 -1.13 -6.93
CA LEU A 54 -16.93 -2.02 -7.48
C LEU A 54 -18.22 -1.98 -6.67
N ARG A 55 -18.13 -2.02 -5.34
CA ARG A 55 -19.30 -1.99 -4.45
C ARG A 55 -20.05 -0.66 -4.54
N ARG A 56 -19.31 0.45 -4.70
CA ARG A 56 -19.86 1.79 -4.92
C ARG A 56 -20.61 1.88 -6.25
N ARG A 57 -20.01 1.41 -7.34
CA ARG A 57 -20.68 1.38 -8.67
C ARG A 57 -21.99 0.59 -8.64
N LYS A 58 -21.99 -0.60 -8.01
CA LYS A 58 -23.20 -1.41 -7.84
C LYS A 58 -24.32 -0.76 -7.01
N ARG A 59 -23.97 0.21 -6.14
CA ARG A 59 -24.95 0.99 -5.37
C ARG A 59 -25.45 2.20 -6.15
N GLU A 60 -24.62 2.80 -7.00
CA GLU A 60 -24.98 3.93 -7.87
C GLU A 60 -25.84 3.49 -9.08
N GLU A 61 -25.76 2.22 -9.50
CA GLU A 61 -26.61 1.62 -10.56
C GLU A 61 -28.00 1.14 -10.09
N LYS A 62 -28.29 1.17 -8.78
CA LYS A 62 -29.59 0.79 -8.19
C LYS A 62 -30.39 2.02 -7.79
#